data_AF-A0A533UAT5-F1
#
_entry.id   AF-A0A533UAT5-F1
#
_cell.length_a   1.000
_cell.length_b   1.000
_cell.length_c   1.000
_cell.angle_alpha   90.00
_cell.angle_beta   90.00
_cell.angle_gamma   90.00
#
_symmetry.space_group_name_H-M   'P 1'
#
loop_
_entity.id
_entity.type
_entity.pdbx_description
1 polymer ?
#
loop_
_entity_poly.entity_id
_entity_poly.type
_entity_poly.pdbx_seq_one_letter_code
_entity_poly.pdbx_strand_id
1 'polypeptide(L)'
;MSVIQEGSKEEDVYFNFINSIKSEVTKKIYEYNIKIFMRFCCIKNFYNLSIMQNPQNQIVNHLMSLREKGLSTNSLSTRLKAIYHFYDMNDIPLNKKKINMFKGERSRKVVDRAYTHDEIKRILDVSDLRSKVIVLLMSSTGMRIGALPQ
;
A
#
# COMPACT_ATOMS: atom_id res chain seq x y z
N MET A 1 -12.90 10.75 35.00
CA MET A 1 -12.74 11.96 34.18
C MET A 1 -11.62 11.87 33.13
N SER A 2 -10.93 10.73 32.97
CA SER A 2 -9.88 10.52 31.94
C SER A 2 -10.39 9.83 30.67
N VAL A 3 -11.43 8.98 30.76
CA VAL A 3 -11.86 8.11 29.64
C VAL A 3 -12.64 8.87 28.55
N ILE A 4 -13.34 9.96 28.90
CA ILE A 4 -14.21 10.70 27.95
C ILE A 4 -13.37 11.59 27.00
N GLN A 5 -12.17 12.01 27.41
CA GLN A 5 -11.26 12.82 26.59
C GLN A 5 -10.42 12.02 25.60
N GLU A 6 -10.26 10.70 25.81
CA GLU A 6 -9.51 9.84 24.90
C GLU A 6 -10.34 9.44 23.67
N GLY A 7 -11.65 9.22 23.84
CA GLY A 7 -12.55 8.86 22.75
C GLY A 7 -12.68 9.96 21.68
N SER A 8 -12.83 11.22 22.08
CA SER A 8 -12.98 12.34 21.13
C SER A 8 -11.71 12.56 20.30
N LYS A 9 -10.53 12.45 20.93
CA LYS A 9 -9.24 12.66 20.26
C LYS A 9 -8.89 11.53 19.30
N GLU A 10 -9.31 10.30 19.60
CA GLU A 10 -9.11 9.18 18.68
C GLU A 10 -9.96 9.33 17.41
N GLU A 11 -11.20 9.78 17.56
CA GLU A 11 -12.08 10.10 16.44
C GLU A 11 -11.47 11.21 15.55
N ASP A 12 -10.93 12.27 16.14
CA ASP A 12 -10.28 13.37 15.41
C ASP A 12 -9.07 12.91 14.58
N VAL A 13 -8.17 12.11 15.18
CA VAL A 13 -6.96 11.59 14.52
C VAL A 13 -7.30 10.71 13.32
N TYR A 14 -8.29 9.83 13.48
CA TYR A 14 -8.76 8.97 12.40
C TYR A 14 -9.52 9.76 11.33
N PHE A 15 -10.36 10.72 11.74
CA PHE A 15 -11.14 11.58 10.85
C PHE A 15 -10.22 12.40 9.93
N ASN A 16 -9.20 13.05 10.49
CA ASN A 16 -8.23 13.85 9.72
C ASN A 16 -7.49 12.98 8.68
N PHE A 17 -7.15 11.76 9.05
CA PHE A 17 -6.45 10.83 8.18
C PHE A 17 -7.34 10.30 7.03
N ILE A 18 -8.58 9.91 7.31
CA ILE A 18 -9.46 9.32 6.29
C ILE A 18 -10.06 10.37 5.36
N ASN A 19 -10.43 11.55 5.87
CA ASN A 19 -11.11 12.57 5.08
C ASN A 19 -10.19 13.40 4.19
N SER A 20 -8.89 13.39 4.47
CA SER A 20 -7.89 13.98 3.58
C SER A 20 -7.68 13.18 2.28
N ILE A 21 -8.06 11.90 2.25
CA ILE A 21 -7.93 11.05 1.07
C ILE A 21 -9.21 11.11 0.22
N LYS A 22 -9.09 11.47 -1.06
CA LYS A 22 -10.27 11.58 -1.96
C LYS A 22 -10.78 10.25 -2.52
N SER A 23 -9.86 9.32 -2.84
CA SER A 23 -10.20 8.04 -3.48
C SER A 23 -10.54 6.98 -2.44
N GLU A 24 -11.73 6.36 -2.55
CA GLU A 24 -12.15 5.27 -1.66
C GLU A 24 -11.22 4.05 -1.71
N VAL A 25 -10.72 3.71 -2.89
CA VAL A 25 -9.74 2.62 -3.07
C VAL A 25 -8.46 2.96 -2.31
N THR A 26 -8.01 4.22 -2.40
CA THR A 26 -6.80 4.67 -1.68
C THR A 26 -7.02 4.67 -0.18
N LYS A 27 -8.20 5.06 0.32
CA LYS A 27 -8.57 4.98 1.74
C LYS A 27 -8.39 3.56 2.26
N LYS A 28 -9.01 2.57 1.60
CA LYS A 28 -8.93 1.16 1.98
C LYS A 28 -7.48 0.65 2.00
N ILE A 29 -6.69 1.01 0.98
CA ILE A 29 -5.28 0.61 0.89
C ILE A 29 -4.46 1.24 2.02
N TYR A 30 -4.63 2.53 2.29
CA TYR A 30 -3.84 3.22 3.31
C TYR A 30 -4.21 2.76 4.71
N GLU A 31 -5.51 2.62 4.99
CA GLU A 31 -6.02 2.08 6.25
C GLU A 31 -5.48 0.66 6.52
N TYR A 32 -5.51 -0.21 5.52
CA TYR A 32 -4.93 -1.55 5.61
C TYR A 32 -3.43 -1.52 5.94
N ASN A 33 -2.67 -0.66 5.25
CA ASN A 33 -1.23 -0.55 5.48
C ASN A 33 -0.90 0.01 6.87
N ILE A 34 -1.68 0.95 7.39
CA ILE A 34 -1.51 1.47 8.76
C ILE A 34 -1.87 0.41 9.79
N LYS A 35 -2.97 -0.34 9.59
CA LYS A 35 -3.34 -1.45 10.49
C LYS A 35 -2.22 -2.51 10.58
N ILE A 36 -1.53 -2.79 9.48
CA ILE A 36 -0.33 -3.65 9.49
C ILE A 36 0.77 -3.05 10.37
N PHE A 37 1.03 -1.75 10.24
CA PHE A 37 2.04 -1.05 11.03
C PHE A 37 1.68 -0.99 12.52
N MET A 38 0.41 -0.73 12.85
CA MET A 38 -0.11 -0.77 14.22
C MET A 38 0.07 -2.15 14.84
N ARG A 39 -0.22 -3.22 14.08
CA ARG A 39 0.00 -4.60 14.53
C ARG A 39 1.48 -4.89 14.79
N PHE A 40 2.38 -4.32 13.99
CA PHE A 40 3.83 -4.43 14.22
C PHE A 40 4.28 -3.72 15.49
N CYS A 41 3.70 -2.55 15.80
CA CYS A 41 4.02 -1.79 17.01
C CYS A 41 3.22 -2.25 18.25
N CYS A 42 2.36 -3.27 18.13
CA CYS A 42 1.43 -3.71 19.17
C CYS A 42 0.49 -2.59 19.67
N ILE A 43 0.09 -1.68 18.79
CA ILE A 43 -0.80 -0.56 19.10
C ILE A 43 -2.23 -0.89 18.65
N LYS A 44 -3.21 -0.66 19.53
CA LYS A 44 -4.63 -0.91 19.25
C LYS A 44 -5.37 0.31 18.68
N ASN A 45 -4.98 1.52 19.10
CA ASN A 45 -5.72 2.75 18.85
C ASN A 45 -4.91 3.72 17.98
N PHE A 46 -5.57 4.46 17.10
CA PHE A 46 -4.90 5.42 16.22
C PHE A 46 -4.30 6.59 17.00
N TYR A 47 -4.94 6.99 18.10
CA TYR A 47 -4.42 8.01 19.02
C TYR A 47 -3.06 7.60 19.63
N ASN A 48 -2.93 6.35 20.05
CA ASN A 48 -1.66 5.84 20.61
C ASN A 48 -0.55 5.79 19.56
N LEU A 49 -0.90 5.64 18.27
CA LEU A 49 0.06 5.71 17.17
C LEU A 49 0.59 7.14 16.96
N SER A 50 -0.27 8.14 17.19
CA SER A 50 0.06 9.57 17.11
C SER A 50 1.04 10.01 18.21
N ILE A 51 0.84 9.53 19.44
CA ILE A 51 1.65 9.92 20.62
C ILE A 51 2.88 9.02 20.85
N MET A 52 3.05 8.00 20.01
CA MET A 52 4.13 7.03 20.13
C MET A 52 5.51 7.69 20.26
N GLN A 53 6.30 7.24 21.23
CA GLN A 53 7.66 7.72 21.42
C GLN A 53 8.57 7.22 20.29
N ASN A 54 9.34 8.13 19.69
CA ASN A 54 10.29 7.85 18.61
C ASN A 54 9.67 7.14 17.38
N PRO A 55 8.68 7.76 16.69
CA PRO A 55 7.98 7.14 15.58
C PRO A 55 8.92 6.76 14.43
N GLN A 56 9.97 7.55 14.21
CA GLN A 56 10.96 7.30 13.16
C GLN A 56 11.68 5.95 13.32
N ASN A 57 12.08 5.58 14.54
CA ASN A 57 12.80 4.34 14.79
C ASN A 57 11.89 3.13 14.56
N GLN A 58 10.63 3.21 14.96
CA GLN A 58 9.66 2.15 14.74
C GLN A 58 9.34 1.96 13.25
N ILE A 59 9.25 3.06 12.49
CA ILE A 59 9.08 2.98 11.03
C ILE A 59 10.28 2.31 10.38
N VAL A 60 11.50 2.63 10.81
CA VAL A 60 12.73 1.99 10.32
C VAL A 60 12.77 0.51 10.67
N ASN A 61 12.46 0.13 11.91
CA ASN A 61 12.39 -1.27 12.34
C ASN A 61 11.34 -2.05 11.54
N HIS A 62 10.17 -1.43 11.31
CA HIS A 62 9.14 -2.02 10.46
C HIS A 62 9.65 -2.23 9.04
N LEU A 63 10.30 -1.23 8.46
CA LEU A 63 10.87 -1.30 7.11
C LEU A 63 11.92 -2.41 6.98
N MET A 64 12.79 -2.56 7.99
CA MET A 64 13.78 -3.64 8.05
C MET A 64 13.09 -5.00 8.08
N SER A 65 12.10 -5.21 8.95
CA SER A 65 11.36 -6.48 9.01
C SER A 65 10.65 -6.84 7.70
N LEU A 66 10.15 -5.84 6.97
CA LEU A 66 9.51 -6.05 5.67
C LEU A 66 10.50 -6.40 4.57
N ARG A 67 11.71 -5.85 4.66
CA ARG A 67 12.81 -6.16 3.75
C ARG A 67 13.32 -7.58 3.98
N GLU A 68 13.46 -8.01 5.24
CA GLU A 68 13.79 -9.40 5.60
C GLU A 68 12.75 -10.38 5.05
N LYS A 69 11.47 -10.01 5.07
CA LYS A 69 10.38 -10.77 4.42
C LYS A 69 10.45 -10.77 2.88
N GLY A 70 11.42 -10.11 2.28
CA GLY A 70 11.65 -10.13 0.84
C GLY A 70 10.68 -9.26 0.03
N LEU A 71 9.98 -8.28 0.63
CA LEU A 71 9.08 -7.42 -0.13
C LEU A 71 9.81 -6.59 -1.20
N SER A 72 9.08 -6.27 -2.27
CA SER A 72 9.59 -5.36 -3.31
C SER A 72 9.71 -3.93 -2.77
N THR A 73 10.68 -3.18 -3.28
CA THR A 73 10.85 -1.76 -2.93
C THR A 73 9.63 -0.91 -3.27
N ASN A 74 8.86 -1.28 -4.29
CA ASN A 74 7.62 -0.60 -4.64
C ASN A 74 6.55 -0.84 -3.58
N SER A 75 6.37 -2.07 -3.11
CA SER A 75 5.45 -2.41 -2.02
C SER A 75 5.83 -1.66 -0.72
N LEU A 76 7.12 -1.58 -0.41
CA LEU A 76 7.61 -0.78 0.73
C LEU A 76 7.27 0.71 0.57
N SER A 77 7.41 1.24 -0.64
CA SER A 77 7.06 2.65 -0.94
C SER A 77 5.59 2.93 -0.65
N THR A 78 4.70 2.05 -1.09
CA THR A 78 3.25 2.22 -0.90
C THR A 78 2.89 2.19 0.59
N ARG A 79 3.51 1.28 1.36
CA ARG A 79 3.32 1.23 2.81
C ARG A 79 3.83 2.48 3.52
N LEU A 80 5.04 2.93 3.18
CA LEU A 80 5.61 4.15 3.75
C LEU A 80 4.76 5.39 3.42
N LYS A 81 4.19 5.49 2.23
CA LYS A 81 3.29 6.60 1.86
C LYS A 81 2.06 6.67 2.75
N ALA A 82 1.46 5.53 3.11
CA ALA A 82 0.32 5.51 4.02
C ALA A 82 0.71 6.00 5.42
N ILE A 83 1.87 5.56 5.92
CA ILE A 83 2.39 5.99 7.23
C ILE A 83 2.74 7.48 7.23
N TYR A 84 3.45 7.97 6.21
CA TYR A 84 3.77 9.40 6.08
C TYR A 84 2.51 10.25 6.02
N HIS A 85 1.51 9.82 5.26
CA HIS A 85 0.25 10.55 5.16
C HIS A 85 -0.46 10.63 6.52
N PHE A 86 -0.47 9.55 7.31
CA PHE A 86 -1.02 9.58 8.66
C PHE A 86 -0.33 10.60 9.56
N TYR A 87 1.01 10.59 9.61
CA TYR A 87 1.75 11.52 10.45
C TYR A 87 1.71 12.97 9.94
N ASP A 88 1.68 13.17 8.62
CA ASP A 88 1.54 14.50 8.01
C ASP A 88 0.17 15.11 8.33
N MET A 89 -0.92 14.34 8.29
CA MET A 89 -2.28 14.84 8.58
C MET A 89 -2.54 15.04 10.08
N ASN A 90 -1.67 14.53 10.94
CA ASN A 90 -1.71 14.73 12.39
C ASN A 90 -0.61 15.70 12.86
N ASP A 91 0.03 16.43 11.94
CA ASP A 91 1.05 17.45 12.20
C ASP A 91 2.28 16.94 12.99
N ILE A 92 2.66 15.68 12.79
CA ILE A 92 3.82 15.06 13.45
C ILE A 92 5.02 15.07 12.50
N PRO A 93 6.08 15.84 12.80
CA PRO A 93 7.21 15.97 11.89
C PRO A 93 8.05 14.69 11.83
N LEU A 94 8.14 14.10 10.64
CA LEU A 94 9.00 12.96 10.35
C LEU A 94 10.15 13.35 9.41
N ASN A 95 11.36 12.90 9.72
CA ASN A 95 12.49 13.01 8.79
C ASN A 95 12.39 11.95 7.69
N LYS A 96 11.59 12.26 6.66
CA LYS A 96 11.35 11.37 5.50
C LYS A 96 12.64 11.03 4.74
N LYS A 97 13.62 11.96 4.70
CA LYS A 97 14.92 11.73 4.03
C LYS A 97 15.68 10.61 4.72
N LYS A 98 15.77 10.65 6.05
CA LYS A 98 16.42 9.62 6.87
C LYS A 98 15.76 8.26 6.67
N ILE A 99 14.43 8.19 6.80
CA ILE A 99 13.68 6.92 6.67
C ILE A 99 13.84 6.32 5.26
N ASN A 100 13.79 7.15 4.22
CA ASN A 100 13.93 6.68 2.84
C ASN A 100 15.30 6.06 2.54
N MET A 101 16.37 6.46 3.23
CA MET A 101 17.69 5.82 3.08
C MET A 101 17.68 4.36 3.53
N PHE A 102 16.84 3.98 4.51
CA PHE A 102 16.72 2.60 4.99
C PHE A 102 15.92 1.68 4.06
N LYS A 103 15.31 2.22 3.00
CA LYS A 103 14.53 1.45 2.02
C LYS A 103 15.39 0.53 1.16
N GLY A 104 16.69 0.83 1.07
CA GLY A 104 17.64 0.10 0.23
C GLY A 104 17.50 0.40 -1.26
N GLU A 105 18.32 -0.27 -2.05
CA GLU A 105 18.38 -0.08 -3.49
C GLU A 105 17.19 -0.70 -4.21
N ARG A 106 16.80 -0.05 -5.31
CA ARG A 106 15.66 -0.45 -6.13
C ARG A 106 16.03 -1.62 -7.03
N SER A 107 15.95 -2.84 -6.51
CA SER A 107 16.14 -4.04 -7.33
C SER A 107 14.84 -4.42 -8.06
N ARG A 108 14.87 -4.47 -9.39
CA ARG A 108 13.77 -5.03 -10.18
C ARG A 108 13.79 -6.55 -10.05
N LYS A 109 12.96 -7.10 -9.14
CA LYS A 109 12.88 -8.55 -8.89
C LYS A 109 12.20 -9.32 -10.02
N VAL A 110 11.27 -8.68 -10.74
CA VAL A 110 10.48 -9.32 -11.81
C VAL A 110 10.69 -8.56 -13.11
N VAL A 111 11.09 -9.30 -14.14
CA VAL A 111 11.17 -8.82 -15.52
C VAL A 111 9.87 -9.21 -16.20
N ASP A 112 8.94 -8.26 -16.31
CA ASP A 112 7.72 -8.45 -17.09
C ASP A 112 8.10 -8.55 -18.57
N ARG A 113 7.98 -9.75 -19.13
CA ARG A 113 8.22 -10.05 -20.55
C ARG A 113 6.88 -10.15 -21.27
N ALA A 114 6.78 -9.58 -22.47
CA ALA A 114 5.63 -9.77 -23.34
C ALA A 114 5.58 -11.22 -23.87
N TYR A 115 4.37 -11.76 -24.01
CA TYR A 115 4.17 -13.06 -24.64
C TYR A 115 4.58 -13.03 -26.11
N THR A 116 5.15 -14.13 -26.57
CA THR A 116 5.40 -14.39 -27.99
C THR A 116 4.13 -14.84 -28.70
N HIS A 117 4.10 -14.71 -30.02
CA HIS A 117 2.98 -15.16 -30.84
C HIS A 117 2.66 -16.65 -30.64
N ASP A 118 3.70 -17.49 -30.45
CA ASP A 118 3.52 -18.93 -30.18
C ASP A 118 2.89 -19.20 -28.82
N GLU A 119 3.30 -18.46 -27.78
CA GLU A 119 2.70 -18.56 -26.44
C GLU A 119 1.23 -18.10 -26.47
N ILE A 120 0.91 -17.02 -27.20
CA ILE A 120 -0.48 -16.56 -27.38
C ILE A 120 -1.30 -17.62 -28.12
N LYS A 121 -0.75 -18.24 -29.18
CA LYS A 121 -1.41 -19.32 -29.91
C LYS A 121 -1.75 -20.50 -29.00
N ARG A 122 -0.81 -20.93 -28.15
CA ARG A 122 -1.06 -22.00 -27.16
C ARG A 122 -2.16 -21.64 -26.17
N ILE A 123 -2.23 -20.38 -25.74
CA ILE A 123 -3.33 -19.91 -24.87
C ILE A 123 -4.67 -20.01 -25.62
N LEU A 124 -4.73 -19.61 -26.89
CA LEU A 124 -5.95 -19.65 -27.70
C LEU A 124 -6.42 -21.08 -28.01
N ASP A 125 -5.51 -22.04 -28.14
CA ASP A 125 -5.84 -23.43 -28.44
C ASP A 125 -6.55 -24.13 -27.25
N VAL A 126 -6.18 -23.78 -26.02
CA VAL A 126 -6.76 -24.33 -24.78
C VAL A 126 -8.02 -23.59 -24.31
N SER A 127 -8.24 -22.36 -24.79
CA SER A 127 -9.29 -21.46 -24.28
C SER A 127 -10.67 -21.72 -24.88
N ASP A 128 -11.73 -21.48 -24.09
CA ASP A 128 -13.12 -21.40 -24.58
C ASP A 128 -13.34 -20.18 -25.49
N LEU A 129 -14.43 -20.17 -26.27
CA LEU A 129 -14.75 -19.09 -27.21
C LEU A 129 -14.75 -17.70 -26.52
N ARG A 130 -15.34 -17.59 -25.32
CA ARG A 130 -15.35 -16.34 -24.54
C ARG A 130 -13.94 -15.87 -24.20
N SER A 131 -13.09 -16.78 -23.72
CA SER A 131 -11.70 -16.47 -23.34
C SER A 131 -10.86 -16.11 -24.56
N LYS A 132 -11.06 -16.75 -25.72
CA LYS A 132 -10.40 -16.37 -26.98
C LYS A 132 -10.71 -14.93 -27.36
N VAL A 133 -11.98 -14.54 -27.33
CA VAL A 133 -12.40 -13.16 -27.62
C VAL A 133 -11.75 -12.17 -26.65
N ILE A 134 -11.72 -12.49 -25.35
CA ILE A 134 -11.08 -11.63 -24.34
C ILE A 134 -9.57 -11.47 -24.62
N VAL A 135 -8.85 -12.57 -24.85
CA VAL A 135 -7.40 -12.55 -25.10
C VAL A 135 -7.08 -11.74 -26.37
N LEU A 136 -7.78 -12.01 -27.47
CA LEU A 136 -7.60 -11.29 -28.73
C LEU A 136 -7.92 -9.80 -28.57
N LEU A 137 -9.06 -9.46 -27.96
CA LEU A 137 -9.45 -8.07 -27.73
C LEU A 137 -8.42 -7.32 -26.90
N MET A 138 -7.96 -7.89 -25.79
CA MET A 138 -6.95 -7.28 -24.92
C MET A 138 -5.59 -7.15 -25.62
N SER A 139 -5.18 -8.16 -26.39
CA SER A 139 -3.89 -8.13 -27.12
C SER A 139 -3.86 -7.08 -28.23
N SER A 140 -4.99 -6.88 -28.93
CA SER A 140 -5.07 -5.95 -30.07
C SER A 140 -5.29 -4.50 -29.64
N THR A 141 -6.04 -4.27 -28.56
CA THR A 141 -6.40 -2.90 -28.11
C THR A 141 -5.50 -2.38 -27.00
N GLY A 142 -4.82 -3.26 -26.26
CA GLY A 142 -4.04 -2.87 -25.09
C GLY A 142 -4.90 -2.33 -23.93
N MET A 143 -6.21 -2.62 -23.91
CA MET A 143 -7.10 -2.12 -22.86
C MET A 143 -6.81 -2.74 -21.49
N ARG A 144 -7.10 -1.97 -20.43
CA ARG A 144 -7.02 -2.49 -19.05
C ARG A 144 -8.17 -3.46 -18.80
N ILE A 145 -7.93 -4.50 -17.98
CA ILE A 145 -8.93 -5.53 -17.67
C ILE A 145 -10.27 -4.97 -17.16
N GLY A 146 -10.23 -3.86 -16.40
CA GLY A 146 -11.45 -3.21 -15.88
C GLY A 146 -12.31 -2.51 -16.92
N ALA A 147 -11.88 -2.45 -18.19
CA ALA A 147 -12.68 -1.92 -19.30
C ALA A 147 -13.54 -3.00 -19.98
N LEU A 148 -13.34 -4.29 -19.66
CA LEU A 148 -14.15 -5.36 -20.22
C LEU A 148 -15.56 -5.31 -19.63
N PRO A 149 -16.61 -5.46 -20.47
CA PRO A 149 -17.97 -5.65 -19.98
C PRO A 149 -18.07 -6.98 -19.22
N GLN A 150 -18.79 -6.98 -18.10
CA GLN A 150 -19.00 -8.16 -17.24
C GLN A 150 -20.02 -9.13 -17.85
#